data_AF-A0A924KGT1-F1
#
_entry.id   AF-A0A924KGT1-F1
#
_cell.length_a   1.000
_cell.length_b   1.000
_cell.length_c   1.000
_cell.angle_alpha   90.00
_cell.angle_beta   90.00
_cell.angle_gamma   90.00
#
_symmetry.space_group_name_H-M   'P 1'
#
loop_
_entity.id
_entity.type
_entity.pdbx_description
1 polymer ?
#
loop_
_entity_poly.entity_id
_entity_poly.type
_entity_poly.pdbx_seq_one_letter_code
_entity_poly.pdbx_strand_id
1 'polypeptide(L)'
;ANRSYPNAVAAGSFGNASTNEYYGALTYGVATLKYSRSAGNFLGNLNSSGSSYLELNASFDLGDGLTLSPHVGYQRMPNQNSINAISGQVKTGNAANYADYSLTLAKDLGNGLTVSGTIMDTNAKKGGFYTDLNNRFIADSTLVVGLKYAF
;
A
#
# COMPACT_ATOMS: atom_id res chain seq x y z
N ALA A 1 -13.06 -24.04 31.27
CA ALA A 1 -12.52 -24.27 29.92
C ALA A 1 -12.37 -22.92 29.23
N ASN A 2 -11.13 -22.53 28.94
CA ASN A 2 -10.79 -21.22 28.37
C ASN A 2 -11.19 -21.23 26.87
N ARG A 3 -12.21 -20.48 26.48
CA ARG A 3 -12.57 -20.33 25.06
C ARG A 3 -11.56 -19.39 24.42
N SER A 4 -10.53 -19.97 23.80
CA SER A 4 -9.73 -19.26 22.81
C SER A 4 -10.66 -18.80 21.70
N TYR A 5 -10.82 -17.49 21.56
CA TYR A 5 -11.39 -16.90 20.35
C TYR A 5 -10.31 -17.02 19.27
N PRO A 6 -10.48 -17.87 18.25
CA PRO A 6 -9.43 -18.13 17.25
C PRO A 6 -9.06 -16.88 16.43
N ASN A 7 -9.84 -15.80 16.54
CA ASN A 7 -9.73 -14.59 15.74
C ASN A 7 -9.56 -13.31 16.59
N ALA A 8 -9.27 -13.43 17.89
CA ALA A 8 -8.96 -12.25 18.70
C ALA A 8 -7.47 -11.92 18.58
N VAL A 9 -7.15 -10.70 18.13
CA VAL A 9 -5.79 -10.17 18.28
C VAL A 9 -5.49 -10.12 19.78
N ALA A 10 -4.45 -10.84 20.24
CA ALA A 10 -4.10 -10.83 21.65
C ALA A 10 -3.76 -9.41 22.11
N ALA A 11 -4.21 -9.05 23.32
CA ALA A 11 -3.81 -7.79 23.94
C ALA A 11 -2.27 -7.73 24.01
N GLY A 12 -1.67 -6.66 23.48
CA GLY A 12 -0.21 -6.50 23.38
C GLY A 12 0.43 -6.93 22.06
N SER A 13 -0.34 -7.41 21.07
CA SER A 13 0.20 -7.69 19.73
C SER A 13 0.51 -6.42 18.91
N PHE A 14 -0.06 -5.28 19.31
CA PHE A 14 0.17 -3.98 18.68
C PHE A 14 0.51 -2.93 19.74
N GLY A 15 1.34 -1.97 19.37
CA GLY A 15 1.67 -0.79 20.17
C GLY A 15 0.73 0.38 19.87
N ASN A 16 1.09 1.55 20.39
CA ASN A 16 0.44 2.80 20.02
C ASN A 16 0.56 3.01 18.49
N ALA A 17 -0.58 3.29 17.84
CA ALA A 17 -0.68 3.51 16.40
C ALA A 17 -0.26 4.92 15.95
N SER A 18 -0.01 5.85 16.88
CA SER A 18 0.58 7.15 16.59
C SER A 18 1.97 6.95 15.99
N THR A 19 2.12 7.37 14.74
CA THR A 19 3.38 7.31 14.01
C THR A 19 3.78 8.71 13.60
N ASN A 20 5.00 9.10 14.00
CA ASN A 20 5.65 10.29 13.46
C ASN A 20 6.50 9.85 12.27
N GLU A 21 6.33 10.52 11.14
CA GLU A 21 7.04 10.22 9.90
C GLU A 21 7.68 11.49 9.32
N TYR A 22 8.85 11.31 8.72
CA TYR A 22 9.49 12.32 7.89
C TYR A 22 9.16 12.08 6.43
N TYR A 23 8.90 13.14 5.68
CA TYR A 23 8.54 13.05 4.27
C TYR A 23 9.42 13.97 3.43
N GLY A 24 9.78 13.51 2.24
CA GLY A 24 10.46 14.29 1.22
C GLY A 24 9.94 13.93 -0.17
N ALA A 25 9.96 14.91 -1.07
CA ALA A 25 9.57 14.73 -2.46
C ALA A 25 10.53 15.48 -3.39
N LEU A 26 10.83 14.88 -4.53
CA LEU A 26 11.58 15.47 -5.63
C LEU A 26 10.77 15.31 -6.91
N THR A 27 10.51 16.42 -7.59
CA THR A 27 9.78 16.42 -8.87
C THR A 27 10.71 16.89 -9.98
N TYR A 28 10.73 16.15 -11.08
CA TYR A 28 11.44 16.51 -12.30
C TYR A 28 10.60 16.16 -13.52
N GLY A 29 10.24 17.18 -14.31
CA GLY A 29 9.34 17.02 -15.44
C GLY A 29 8.01 16.41 -15.00
N VAL A 30 7.62 15.32 -15.67
CA VAL A 30 6.38 14.58 -15.39
C VAL A 30 6.47 13.64 -14.19
N ALA A 31 7.65 13.45 -13.62
CA ALA A 31 7.90 12.43 -12.61
C ALA A 31 8.12 13.03 -11.21
N THR A 32 7.61 12.35 -10.19
CA THR A 32 7.81 12.70 -8.78
C THR A 32 8.24 11.47 -7.99
N LEU A 33 9.40 11.56 -7.35
CA LEU A 33 9.87 10.60 -6.37
C LEU A 33 9.48 11.10 -4.97
N LYS A 34 8.85 10.26 -4.16
CA LYS A 34 8.54 10.57 -2.75
C LYS A 34 9.12 9.51 -1.85
N TYR A 35 9.50 9.92 -0.66
CA TYR A 35 10.01 9.04 0.38
C TYR A 35 9.41 9.42 1.73
N SER A 36 8.92 8.44 2.46
CA SER A 36 8.54 8.57 3.87
C SER A 36 9.37 7.64 4.76
N ARG A 37 9.56 8.04 6.02
CA ARG A 37 10.20 7.19 7.03
C ARG A 37 9.65 7.45 8.43
N SER A 38 9.25 6.39 9.13
CA SER A 38 8.76 6.45 10.50
C SER A 38 9.89 6.59 11.52
N ALA A 39 9.73 7.51 12.48
CA ALA A 39 10.62 7.68 13.63
C ALA A 39 10.37 6.66 14.75
N GLY A 40 9.13 6.17 14.86
CA GLY A 40 8.70 5.18 15.86
C GLY A 40 8.03 3.97 15.22
N ASN A 41 7.29 3.19 16.01
CA ASN A 41 6.49 2.09 15.48
C ASN A 41 5.51 2.60 14.41
N PHE A 42 5.53 1.96 13.25
CA PHE A 42 4.69 2.27 12.10
C PHE A 42 3.32 1.62 12.26
N LEU A 43 2.29 2.46 12.37
CA LEU A 43 0.88 2.08 12.45
C LEU A 43 0.60 1.02 13.53
N GLY A 44 1.28 1.12 14.67
CA GLY A 44 1.10 0.20 15.80
C GLY A 44 1.81 -1.14 15.65
N ASN A 45 2.48 -1.42 14.53
CA ASN A 45 3.30 -2.62 14.39
C ASN A 45 4.53 -2.51 15.28
N LEU A 46 4.68 -3.44 16.22
CA LEU A 46 5.79 -3.40 17.17
C LEU A 46 7.14 -3.60 16.46
N ASN A 47 8.19 -2.97 17.00
CA ASN A 47 9.57 -3.06 16.54
C ASN A 47 9.79 -2.65 15.07
N SER A 48 8.91 -1.79 14.54
CA SER A 48 8.91 -1.39 13.13
C SER A 48 9.49 0.01 12.88
N SER A 49 10.21 0.59 13.85
CA SER A 49 10.86 1.88 13.66
C SER A 49 11.81 1.88 12.45
N GLY A 50 11.84 2.99 11.73
CA GLY A 50 12.51 3.09 10.44
C GLY A 50 11.80 2.40 9.29
N SER A 51 10.52 2.04 9.44
CA SER A 51 9.66 1.71 8.29
C SER A 51 9.69 2.86 7.29
N SER A 52 9.62 2.52 6.02
CA SER A 52 9.76 3.49 4.95
C SER A 52 8.97 3.10 3.72
N TYR A 53 8.48 4.11 3.02
CA TYR A 53 7.86 3.96 1.72
C TYR A 53 8.62 4.80 0.70
N LEU A 54 9.04 4.20 -0.40
CA LEU A 54 9.62 4.89 -1.54
C LEU A 54 8.69 4.71 -2.73
N GLU A 55 8.24 5.80 -3.34
CA GLU A 55 7.37 5.74 -4.50
C GLU A 55 7.84 6.66 -5.63
N LEU A 56 7.68 6.19 -6.86
CA LEU A 56 7.87 6.96 -8.09
C LEU A 56 6.54 7.01 -8.84
N ASN A 57 6.12 8.23 -9.12
CA ASN A 57 4.91 8.52 -9.88
C ASN A 57 5.29 9.30 -11.14
N ALA A 58 4.52 9.13 -12.21
CA ALA A 58 4.58 10.05 -13.34
C ALA A 58 3.19 10.38 -13.87
N SER A 59 3.05 11.49 -14.58
CA SER A 59 1.80 11.87 -15.25
C SER A 59 2.10 12.34 -16.67
N PHE A 60 1.77 11.51 -17.65
CA PHE A 60 1.97 11.78 -19.06
C PHE A 60 0.69 12.31 -19.68
N ASP A 61 0.77 13.52 -20.26
CA ASP A 61 -0.24 14.00 -21.19
C ASP A 61 -0.07 13.26 -22.52
N LEU A 62 -1.10 12.51 -22.92
CA LEU A 62 -1.11 11.76 -24.18
C LEU A 62 -1.77 12.55 -25.32
N GLY A 63 -2.23 13.78 -25.06
CA GLY A 63 -3.02 14.57 -25.98
C GLY A 63 -4.52 14.26 -25.88
N ASP A 64 -5.33 15.08 -26.53
CA ASP A 64 -6.80 14.96 -26.58
C ASP A 64 -7.46 14.80 -25.20
N GLY A 65 -6.90 15.40 -24.15
CA GLY A 65 -7.41 15.28 -22.78
C GLY A 65 -7.20 13.90 -22.15
N LEU A 66 -6.35 13.05 -22.72
CA LEU A 66 -5.94 11.78 -22.13
C LEU A 66 -4.72 11.98 -21.22
N THR A 67 -4.74 11.34 -20.06
CA THR A 67 -3.61 11.32 -19.13
C THR A 67 -3.33 9.89 -18.67
N LEU A 68 -2.07 9.48 -18.79
CA LEU A 68 -1.58 8.19 -18.28
C LEU A 68 -0.70 8.43 -17.06
N SER A 69 -1.07 7.82 -15.94
CA SER A 69 -0.36 8.00 -14.67
C SER A 69 0.08 6.65 -14.11
N PRO A 70 1.33 6.21 -14.39
CA PRO A 70 1.93 5.07 -13.72
C PRO A 70 2.42 5.43 -12.32
N HIS A 71 2.38 4.44 -11.44
CA HIS A 71 2.88 4.48 -10.09
C HIS A 71 3.63 3.18 -9.77
N VAL A 72 4.73 3.29 -9.03
CA VAL A 72 5.39 2.16 -8.36
C VAL A 72 5.85 2.58 -6.97
N GLY A 73 5.56 1.73 -5.98
CA GLY A 73 5.91 1.92 -4.59
C GLY A 73 6.61 0.70 -4.00
N TYR A 74 7.42 0.93 -2.95
CA TYR A 74 7.97 -0.14 -2.13
C TYR A 74 7.89 0.22 -0.64
N GLN A 75 7.15 -0.59 0.10
CA GLN A 75 7.05 -0.54 1.54
C GLN A 75 8.07 -1.48 2.17
N ARG A 76 8.89 -0.91 3.06
CA ARG A 76 9.72 -1.67 4.00
C ARG A 76 9.19 -1.48 5.41
N MET A 77 8.86 -2.59 6.08
CA MET A 77 8.53 -2.59 7.50
C MET A 77 9.38 -3.64 8.23
N PRO A 78 10.43 -3.22 8.97
CA PRO A 78 11.39 -4.14 9.56
C PRO A 78 10.78 -4.95 10.71
N ASN A 79 11.41 -6.10 11.01
CA ASN A 79 11.13 -6.95 12.16
C ASN A 79 9.72 -7.55 12.18
N GLN A 80 9.08 -7.65 11.02
CA GLN A 80 7.77 -8.28 10.88
C GLN A 80 7.94 -9.73 10.49
N ASN A 81 7.41 -10.62 11.32
CA ASN A 81 7.40 -12.05 11.10
C ASN A 81 5.99 -12.50 10.75
N SER A 82 5.85 -13.51 9.89
CA SER A 82 4.57 -14.12 9.57
C SER A 82 4.79 -15.59 9.23
N ILE A 83 3.79 -16.41 9.56
CA ILE A 83 3.68 -17.78 9.07
C ILE A 83 2.64 -17.75 7.96
N ASN A 84 2.94 -18.39 6.83
CA ASN A 84 1.98 -18.59 5.77
C ASN A 84 0.96 -19.64 6.22
N ALA A 85 -0.29 -19.24 6.42
CA ALA A 85 -1.34 -20.14 6.90
C ALA A 85 -1.66 -21.30 5.93
N ILE A 86 -1.26 -21.20 4.66
CA ILE A 86 -1.55 -22.17 3.59
C ILE A 86 -0.36 -23.11 3.39
N SER A 87 0.85 -22.56 3.26
CA SER A 87 2.06 -23.34 2.96
C SER A 87 2.90 -23.69 4.20
N GLY A 88 2.58 -23.14 5.36
CA GLY A 88 3.38 -23.27 6.58
C GLY A 88 4.73 -22.53 6.55
N GLN A 89 5.05 -21.83 5.47
CA GLN A 89 6.31 -21.12 5.34
C GLN A 89 6.44 -19.97 6.33
N VAL A 90 7.57 -19.90 7.03
CA VAL A 90 7.87 -18.81 7.96
C VAL A 90 8.69 -17.74 7.23
N LYS A 91 8.21 -16.50 7.26
CA LYS A 91 8.92 -15.32 6.75
C LYS A 91 9.30 -14.44 7.93
N THR A 92 10.59 -14.12 8.07
CA THR A 92 11.13 -13.39 9.22
C THR A 92 11.72 -12.04 8.81
N GLY A 93 11.48 -11.01 9.63
CA GLY A 93 12.05 -9.67 9.50
C GLY A 93 11.52 -8.81 8.34
N ASN A 94 10.83 -9.40 7.37
CA ASN A 94 10.38 -8.72 6.15
C ASN A 94 8.98 -9.17 5.69
N ALA A 95 8.20 -9.77 6.59
CA ALA A 95 6.89 -10.34 6.24
C ALA A 95 5.93 -9.32 5.64
N ALA A 96 6.00 -8.08 6.10
CA ALA A 96 5.16 -6.97 5.67
C ALA A 96 5.75 -6.14 4.52
N ASN A 97 6.94 -6.47 4.01
CA ASN A 97 7.45 -5.74 2.86
C ASN A 97 6.66 -6.12 1.61
N TYR A 98 6.27 -5.12 0.83
CA TYR A 98 5.66 -5.31 -0.48
C TYR A 98 6.09 -4.21 -1.44
N ALA A 99 6.01 -4.52 -2.73
CA ALA A 99 5.93 -3.53 -3.77
C ALA A 99 4.48 -3.43 -4.24
N ASP A 100 4.06 -2.23 -4.59
CA ASP A 100 2.76 -1.97 -5.19
C ASP A 100 2.93 -1.14 -6.47
N TYR A 101 1.96 -1.27 -7.35
CA TYR A 101 2.00 -0.71 -8.68
C TYR A 101 0.59 -0.31 -9.08
N SER A 102 0.45 0.81 -9.77
CA SER A 102 -0.80 1.11 -10.44
C SER A 102 -0.58 1.81 -11.77
N LEU A 103 -1.58 1.68 -12.64
CA LEU A 103 -1.63 2.38 -13.90
C LEU A 103 -3.03 2.96 -14.07
N THR A 104 -3.09 4.29 -14.15
CA THR A 104 -4.34 5.03 -14.36
C THR A 104 -4.36 5.61 -15.75
N LEU A 105 -5.48 5.43 -16.47
CA LEU A 105 -5.81 6.18 -17.66
C LEU A 105 -7.03 7.05 -17.37
N ALA A 106 -6.91 8.35 -17.60
CA ALA A 106 -8.00 9.31 -17.44
C ALA A 106 -8.28 10.03 -18.75
N LYS A 107 -9.55 10.40 -18.96
CA LYS A 107 -10.03 11.20 -20.08
C LYS A 107 -10.81 12.39 -19.55
N ASP A 108 -10.32 13.59 -19.83
CA ASP A 108 -11.11 14.82 -19.73
C ASP A 108 -12.12 14.84 -20.89
N LEU A 109 -13.40 14.90 -20.52
CA LEU A 109 -14.53 14.96 -21.44
C LEU A 109 -14.96 16.41 -21.73
N GLY A 110 -14.26 17.39 -21.16
CA GLY A 110 -14.60 18.80 -21.19
C GLY A 110 -15.64 19.18 -20.14
N ASN A 111 -15.87 20.49 -20.01
CA ASN A 111 -16.87 21.06 -19.09
C ASN A 111 -16.71 20.59 -17.62
N GLY A 112 -15.47 20.34 -17.19
CA GLY A 112 -15.15 19.90 -15.82
C GLY A 112 -15.39 18.42 -15.55
N LEU A 113 -15.80 17.62 -16.55
CA LEU A 113 -16.06 16.19 -16.39
C LEU A 113 -14.84 15.33 -16.78
N THR A 114 -14.46 14.40 -15.91
CA THR A 114 -13.37 13.46 -16.17
C THR A 114 -13.80 12.04 -15.82
N VAL A 115 -13.47 11.07 -16.68
CA VAL A 115 -13.58 9.64 -16.39
C VAL A 115 -12.20 9.02 -16.26
N SER A 116 -12.07 7.98 -15.43
CA SER A 116 -10.82 7.26 -15.28
C SER A 116 -11.00 5.77 -15.04
N GLY A 117 -9.98 5.01 -15.41
CA GLY A 117 -9.81 3.61 -15.04
C GLY A 117 -8.41 3.40 -14.47
N THR A 118 -8.32 2.69 -13.35
CA THR A 118 -7.06 2.34 -12.68
C THR A 118 -6.99 0.86 -12.43
N ILE A 119 -5.91 0.23 -12.87
CA ILE A 119 -5.52 -1.10 -12.39
C ILE A 119 -4.44 -0.94 -11.33
N MET A 120 -4.51 -1.72 -10.27
CA MET A 120 -3.48 -1.74 -9.22
C MET A 120 -3.26 -3.15 -8.69
N ASP A 121 -2.03 -3.41 -8.27
CA ASP A 121 -1.62 -4.71 -7.77
C ASP A 121 -0.46 -4.59 -6.76
N THR A 122 -0.22 -5.66 -6.00
CA THR A 122 0.92 -5.76 -5.10
C THR A 122 1.63 -7.10 -5.25
N ASN A 123 2.89 -7.18 -4.86
CA ASN A 123 3.61 -8.46 -4.79
C ASN A 123 3.43 -9.20 -3.45
N ALA A 124 2.51 -8.73 -2.59
CA ALA A 124 2.21 -9.37 -1.32
C ALA A 124 1.78 -10.84 -1.53
N LYS A 125 2.06 -11.70 -0.56
CA LYS A 125 1.83 -13.14 -0.68
C LYS A 125 0.63 -13.59 0.16
N LYS A 126 -0.25 -14.39 -0.46
CA LYS A 126 -1.42 -14.99 0.18
C LYS A 126 -1.02 -15.82 1.39
N GLY A 127 -1.81 -15.75 2.46
CA GLY A 127 -1.60 -16.50 3.70
C GLY A 127 -0.54 -15.92 4.63
N GLY A 128 0.20 -14.87 4.23
CA GLY A 128 1.18 -14.19 5.07
C GLY A 128 0.61 -12.96 5.80
N PHE A 129 1.45 -11.95 6.01
CA PHE A 129 1.15 -10.74 6.78
C PHE A 129 -0.11 -9.99 6.33
N TYR A 130 -0.41 -10.00 5.02
CA TYR A 130 -1.58 -9.34 4.42
C TYR A 130 -2.78 -10.27 4.33
N THR A 131 -3.08 -10.94 5.43
CA THR A 131 -4.25 -11.82 5.58
C THR A 131 -5.03 -11.38 6.81
N ASP A 132 -6.34 -11.18 6.67
CA ASP A 132 -7.18 -10.78 7.78
C ASP A 132 -7.49 -11.94 8.74
N LEU A 133 -8.22 -11.63 9.82
CA LEU A 133 -8.59 -12.58 10.86
C LEU A 133 -9.55 -13.69 10.38
N ASN A 134 -10.10 -13.59 9.17
CA ASN A 134 -10.93 -14.62 8.53
C ASN A 134 -10.17 -15.39 7.45
N ASN A 135 -8.83 -15.32 7.46
CA ASN A 135 -7.94 -15.92 6.46
C ASN A 135 -8.15 -15.39 5.02
N ARG A 136 -8.74 -14.20 4.86
CA ARG A 136 -8.87 -13.58 3.54
C ARG A 136 -7.64 -12.75 3.24
N PHE A 137 -7.06 -12.95 2.06
CA PHE A 137 -5.99 -12.12 1.55
C PHE A 137 -6.55 -10.74 1.17
N ILE A 138 -5.89 -9.67 1.60
CA ILE A 138 -6.40 -8.28 1.45
C ILE A 138 -5.58 -7.43 0.48
N ALA A 139 -4.65 -8.05 -0.26
CA ALA A 139 -3.79 -7.36 -1.20
C ALA A 139 -3.96 -7.91 -2.63
N ASP A 140 -5.19 -8.27 -2.98
CA ASP A 140 -5.58 -8.69 -4.33
C ASP A 140 -5.56 -7.51 -5.31
N SER A 141 -5.28 -7.81 -6.58
CA SER A 141 -5.33 -6.85 -7.67
C SER A 141 -6.73 -6.26 -7.82
N THR A 142 -6.81 -4.95 -8.08
CA THR A 142 -8.07 -4.21 -8.09
C THR A 142 -8.20 -3.38 -9.37
N LEU A 143 -9.41 -3.35 -9.94
CA LEU A 143 -9.83 -2.39 -10.96
C LEU A 143 -10.72 -1.33 -10.32
N VAL A 144 -10.37 -0.07 -10.51
CA VAL A 144 -11.15 1.09 -10.05
C VAL A 144 -11.62 1.87 -11.27
N VAL A 145 -12.89 2.28 -11.26
CA VAL A 145 -13.45 3.21 -12.24
C VAL A 145 -13.85 4.49 -11.53
N GLY A 146 -13.54 5.65 -12.12
CA GLY A 146 -13.76 6.96 -11.53
C GLY A 146 -14.57 7.88 -12.44
N LEU A 147 -15.41 8.69 -11.81
CA LEU A 147 -16.09 9.83 -12.43
C LEU A 147 -15.86 11.04 -11.52
N LYS A 148 -15.33 12.12 -12.09
CA LYS A 148 -15.06 13.37 -11.38
C LYS A 148 -15.73 14.53 -12.12
N TYR A 149 -16.38 15.41 -11.37
CA TYR A 149 -16.83 16.72 -11.84
C TYR A 149 -16.15 17.81 -11.01
N ALA A 150 -15.51 18.78 -11.67
CA ALA A 150 -14.91 19.96 -11.07
C ALA A 150 -15.71 21.21 -11.48
N PHE A 151 -16.11 22.00 -10.48
CA PHE A 151 -16.87 23.26 -10.63
C PHE A 151 -15.96 24.48 -10.50
#